data_AF-A0A651G0Z4-F1
#
_entry.id   AF-A0A651G0Z4-F1
#
_cell.length_a   1.000
_cell.length_b   1.000
_cell.length_c   1.000
_cell.angle_alpha   90.00
_cell.angle_beta   90.00
_cell.angle_gamma   90.00
#
_symmetry.space_group_name_H-M   'P 1'
#
loop_
_entity.id
_entity.type
_entity.pdbx_description
1 polymer ?
#
loop_
_entity_poly.entity_id
_entity_poly.type
_entity_poly.pdbx_seq_one_letter_code
_entity_poly.pdbx_strand_id
1 'polypeptide(L)' 'MADQLLLPLALGAGGHFRSISEHCRNNAAVINQFLGPVVELGEDGWIQVQTWG' A
#
# COMPACT_ATOMS: atom_id res chain seq x y z
N MET A 1 5.65 7.74 8.84
CA MET A 1 6.58 6.58 8.94
C MET A 1 5.97 5.29 8.37
N ALA A 2 4.64 5.13 8.35
CA ALA A 2 4.00 3.98 7.68
C ALA A 2 4.18 3.98 6.15
N ASP A 3 4.43 5.16 5.57
CA ASP A 3 4.52 5.42 4.13
C ASP A 3 5.73 4.73 3.47
N GLN A 4 6.76 4.41 4.25
CA GLN A 4 7.98 3.73 3.79
C GLN A 4 7.82 2.20 3.74
N LEU A 5 6.73 1.65 4.30
CA LEU A 5 6.47 0.21 4.32
C LEU A 5 5.71 -0.27 3.08
N LEU A 6 5.08 0.63 2.33
CA LEU A 6 4.25 0.29 1.17
C LEU A 6 5.02 -0.44 0.06
N LEU A 7 6.17 0.11 -0.35
CA LEU A 7 7.00 -0.47 -1.41
C LEU A 7 7.59 -1.84 -1.05
N PRO A 8 8.23 -2.03 0.12
CA PRO A 8 8.78 -3.33 0.49
C PRO A 8 7.69 -4.39 0.73
N LEU A 9 6.50 -4.02 1.21
CA LEU A 9 5.38 -4.96 1.32
C LEU A 9 4.87 -5.40 -0.06
N ALA A 10 4.77 -4.47 -1.01
CA ALA A 10 4.30 -4.77 -2.38
C ALA A 10 5.26 -5.68 -3.15
N LEU A 11 6.58 -5.54 -2.91
CA LEU A 11 7.61 -6.33 -3.60
C LEU A 11 7.97 -7.64 -2.89
N GLY A 12 7.76 -7.74 -1.57
CA GLY A 12 8.30 -8.83 -0.75
C GLY A 12 7.32 -9.99 -0.49
N ALA A 13 6.26 -9.72 0.27
CA ALA A 13 5.36 -10.78 0.77
C ALA A 13 3.88 -10.37 0.87
N GLY A 14 3.55 -9.12 0.53
CA GLY A 14 2.27 -8.51 0.88
C GLY A 14 2.17 -8.23 2.38
N GLY A 15 1.02 -7.77 2.84
CA GLY A 15 0.74 -7.52 4.24
C GLY A 15 -0.41 -6.55 4.44
N HIS A 16 -0.73 -6.24 5.69
CA HIS A 16 -1.67 -5.19 6.02
C HIS A 16 -1.12 -4.28 7.11
N PHE A 17 -1.49 -3.02 7.09
CA PHE A 17 -1.21 -2.09 8.17
C PHE A 17 -2.28 -0.99 8.21
N ARG A 18 -2.40 -0.32 9.35
CA ARG A 18 -3.33 0.80 9.50
C ARG A 18 -2.60 2.13 9.29
N SER A 19 -3.08 2.94 8.37
CA SER A 19 -2.61 4.31 8.18
C SER A 19 -3.72 5.21 7.67
N ILE A 20 -3.77 6.42 8.23
CA ILE A 20 -4.74 7.48 7.89
C ILE A 20 -4.05 8.70 7.25
N SER A 21 -2.77 8.59 6.87
CA SER A 21 -2.05 9.71 6.24
C SER A 21 -2.45 9.87 4.76
N GLU A 22 -2.57 11.12 4.34
CA GLU A 22 -2.75 11.47 2.92
C GLU A 22 -1.56 11.01 2.06
N HIS A 23 -0.35 11.02 2.64
CA HIS A 23 0.86 10.49 2.02
C HIS A 23 0.76 8.99 1.69
N CYS A 24 0.17 8.17 2.56
CA CYS A 24 -0.04 6.75 2.28
C CYS A 24 -1.01 6.55 1.10
N ARG A 25 -2.06 7.36 0.98
CA ARG A 25 -2.99 7.30 -0.16
C ARG A 25 -2.30 7.65 -1.47
N ASN A 26 -1.48 8.70 -1.46
CA ASN A 26 -0.75 9.14 -2.64
C ASN A 26 0.31 8.09 -3.06
N ASN A 27 1.05 7.53 -2.11
CA ASN A 27 2.00 6.46 -2.38
C ASN A 27 1.32 5.18 -2.89
N ALA A 28 0.16 4.81 -2.34
CA ALA A 28 -0.63 3.69 -2.83
C ALA A 28 -1.07 3.88 -4.28
N ALA A 29 -1.52 5.09 -4.65
CA ALA A 29 -1.89 5.43 -6.02
C ALA A 29 -0.70 5.31 -6.99
N VAL A 30 0.47 5.83 -6.59
CA VAL A 30 1.71 5.70 -7.37
C VAL A 30 2.10 4.24 -7.54
N ILE A 31 2.12 3.46 -6.47
CA ILE A 31 2.49 2.04 -6.50
C ILE A 31 1.53 1.26 -7.41
N ASN A 32 0.23 1.51 -7.29
CA ASN A 32 -0.77 0.87 -8.13
C ASN A 32 -0.61 1.22 -9.62
N GLN A 33 -0.13 2.42 -9.93
CA GLN A 33 0.14 2.83 -11.31
C GLN A 33 1.30 2.04 -11.94
N PHE A 34 2.31 1.65 -11.15
CA PHE A 34 3.49 0.94 -11.67
C PHE A 34 3.38 -0.59 -11.58
N LEU A 35 2.78 -1.11 -10.50
CA LEU A 35 2.72 -2.54 -10.22
C LEU A 35 1.34 -3.16 -10.51
N GLY A 36 0.34 -2.37 -10.90
CA GLY A 36 -1.04 -2.82 -10.98
C GLY A 36 -1.74 -2.79 -9.61
N PRO A 37 -2.97 -3.31 -9.46
CA PRO A 37 -3.79 -3.14 -8.26
C PRO A 37 -3.29 -3.98 -7.07
N VAL A 38 -2.12 -3.65 -6.54
CA VAL A 38 -1.45 -4.37 -5.45
C VAL A 38 -1.71 -3.73 -4.09
N VAL A 39 -2.25 -2.51 -4.02
CA VAL A 39 -2.62 -1.83 -2.78
C VAL A 39 -4.11 -1.52 -2.76
N GLU A 40 -4.79 -1.97 -1.72
CA GLU A 40 -6.21 -1.73 -1.46
C GLU A 40 -6.37 -0.88 -0.19
N LEU A 41 -7.18 0.18 -0.29
CA LEU A 41 -7.42 1.13 0.80
C LEU A 41 -8.85 0.92 1.31
N GLY A 42 -8.99 0.44 2.55
CA GLY A 42 -10.27 0.31 3.24
C GLY A 42 -10.74 1.60 3.91
N GLU A 43 -12.05 1.76 4.07
CA GLU A 43 -12.68 2.97 4.64
C GLU A 43 -12.23 3.28 6.08
N ASP A 44 -11.84 2.25 6.86
CA ASP A 44 -11.41 2.38 8.26
C ASP A 44 -9.93 2.78 8.45
N GLY A 45 -9.25 3.11 7.35
CA GLY A 45 -7.81 3.40 7.31
C GLY A 45 -6.93 2.15 7.30
N TRP A 46 -7.51 0.98 6.98
CA TRP A 46 -6.75 -0.23 6.72
C TRP A 46 -6.19 -0.20 5.30
N ILE A 47 -4.91 -0.56 5.18
CA ILE A 47 -4.22 -0.69 3.90
C ILE A 47 -3.81 -2.15 3.77
N GLN A 48 -4.27 -2.78 2.70
CA GLN A 48 -3.90 -4.13 2.33
C GLN A 48 -2.98 -4.07 1.12
N VAL A 49 -1.85 -4.75 1.21
CA VAL A 49 -0.82 -4.82 0.18
C VAL A 49 -0.69 -6.28 -0.24
N GLN A 50 -0.86 -6.53 -1.53
CA GLN A 50 -0.65 -7.81 -2.17
C GLN A 50 0.75 -7.84 -2.77
N THR A 51 1.34 -9.02 -2.87
CA THR A 51 2.59 -9.20 -3.63
C THR A 51 2.35 -8.99 -5.10
N TRP A 52 3.25 -8.24 -5.72
CA TRP A 52 3.37 -8.17 -7.16
C TRP A 52 3.96 -9.48 -7.70
N GLY A 53 3.19 -10.22 -8.51
CA GLY A 53 3.57 -11.52 -9.09
C GLY A 53 2.64 -11.94 -10.20
#